data_AF-A0A3A4UG63-F1
#
_entry.id   AF-A0A3A4UG63-F1
#
_cell.length_a   1.000
_cell.length_b   1.000
_cell.length_c   1.000
_cell.angle_alpha   90.00
_cell.angle_beta   90.00
_cell.angle_gamma   90.00
#
_symmetry.space_group_name_H-M   'P 1'
#
loop_
_entity.id
_entity.type
_entity.pdbx_description
1 polymer ?
#
loop_
_entity_poly.entity_id
_entity_poly.type
_entity_poly.pdbx_seq_one_letter_code
_entity_poly.pdbx_strand_id
1 'polypeptide(L)'
;EPPQKEVASFEECFAAGNPVMESYPRQCRTVDGKYFVEEIEEPILLPPGELPSVPGSDKEPVFCIQVITPARNPATGEVREFPTPCDVPPGWIPVGETPGQFVE
;
A
#
# COMPACT_ATOMS: atom_id res chain seq x y z
N GLU A 1 5.04 6.75 50.50
CA GLU A 1 4.71 6.66 49.06
C GLU A 1 5.18 5.30 48.56
N PRO A 2 4.35 4.51 47.85
CA PRO A 2 4.80 3.24 47.28
C PRO A 2 5.80 3.50 46.14
N PRO A 3 6.83 2.67 45.96
CA PRO A 3 7.84 2.88 44.93
C PRO A 3 7.17 2.80 43.55
N GLN A 4 7.26 3.89 42.78
CA GLN A 4 6.79 3.91 41.40
C GLN A 4 7.61 2.90 40.61
N LYS A 5 6.92 1.93 40.01
CA LYS A 5 7.55 0.94 39.14
C LYS A 5 8.23 1.69 37.99
N GLU A 6 9.56 1.65 37.95
CA GLU A 6 10.33 2.27 36.89
C GLU A 6 9.94 1.62 35.56
N VAL A 7 9.31 2.40 34.67
CA VAL A 7 8.93 1.95 33.33
C VAL A 7 10.21 1.70 32.53
N ALA A 8 10.34 0.51 31.93
CA ALA A 8 11.52 0.12 31.17
C ALA A 8 11.23 -0.28 29.71
N SER A 9 9.97 -0.31 29.27
CA SER A 9 9.59 -0.66 27.90
C SER A 9 8.43 0.18 27.36
N PHE A 10 8.16 0.08 26.05
CA PHE A 10 7.02 0.71 25.40
C PHE A 10 5.69 0.20 25.97
N GLU A 11 5.56 -1.11 26.19
CA GLU A 11 4.37 -1.76 26.75
C GLU A 11 4.09 -1.24 28.16
N GLU A 12 5.11 -1.12 29.00
CA GLU A 12 4.97 -0.59 30.34
C GLU A 12 4.63 0.91 30.32
N CYS A 13 5.20 1.68 29.39
CA CYS A 13 4.88 3.10 29.21
C CYS A 13 3.42 3.29 28.80
N PHE A 14 2.94 2.51 27.83
CA PHE A 14 1.56 2.52 27.36
C PHE A 14 0.58 2.04 28.43
N ALA A 15 0.90 0.93 29.12
CA ALA A 15 0.08 0.39 30.21
C ALA A 15 -0.02 1.35 31.40
N ALA A 16 1.00 2.19 31.61
CA ALA A 16 0.98 3.28 32.59
C ALA A 16 0.14 4.49 32.13
N GLY A 17 -0.48 4.46 30.95
CA GLY A 17 -1.39 5.50 30.44
C GLY A 17 -0.69 6.73 29.88
N ASN A 18 0.60 6.64 29.57
CA ASN A 18 1.35 7.73 28.97
C ASN A 18 0.96 7.95 27.49
N PRO A 19 1.13 9.17 26.95
CA PRO A 19 0.79 9.47 25.55
C PRO A 19 1.65 8.67 24.58
N VAL A 20 0.98 8.01 23.63
CA VAL A 20 1.59 7.38 22.45
C VAL A 20 1.51 8.36 21.28
N MET A 21 2.62 8.53 20.58
CA MET A 21 2.72 9.41 19.41
C MET A 21 2.24 8.68 18.15
N GLU A 22 1.67 9.44 17.21
CA GLU A 22 1.26 8.95 15.91
C GLU A 22 2.48 8.75 14.99
N SER A 23 3.34 7.80 15.34
CA SER A 23 4.54 7.43 14.59
C SER A 23 4.61 5.92 14.33
N TYR A 24 5.44 5.51 13.36
CA TYR A 24 5.75 4.11 13.09
C TYR A 24 7.28 3.91 13.04
N PRO A 25 7.87 3.06 13.92
CA PRO A 25 7.21 2.33 15.01
C PRO A 25 6.57 3.28 16.03
N ARG A 26 5.58 2.78 16.80
CA ARG A 26 4.90 3.60 17.80
C ARG A 26 5.88 4.04 18.88
N GLN A 27 5.67 5.22 19.43
CA GLN A 27 6.54 5.77 20.48
C GLN A 27 5.71 6.26 21.65
N CYS A 28 6.17 5.99 22.88
CA CYS A 28 5.50 6.40 24.11
C CYS A 28 6.41 7.32 24.92
N ARG A 29 5.87 8.43 25.45
CA ARG A 29 6.61 9.43 26.23
C ARG A 29 6.07 9.54 27.64
N THR A 30 6.91 9.33 28.64
CA THR A 30 6.53 9.48 30.05
C THR A 30 6.50 10.94 30.51
N VAL A 31 5.83 11.19 31.65
CA VAL A 31 5.78 12.52 32.28
C VAL A 31 7.15 13.07 32.71
N ASP A 32 8.08 12.19 33.08
CA ASP A 32 9.48 12.53 33.40
C ASP A 32 10.35 12.71 32.15
N GLY A 33 9.78 12.55 30.95
CA GLY A 33 10.42 12.85 29.67
C GLY A 33 11.24 11.71 29.07
N LYS A 34 11.11 10.48 29.57
CA LYS A 34 11.70 9.29 28.93
C LYS A 34 10.87 8.89 27.71
N TYR A 35 11.55 8.29 26.74
CA TYR A 35 10.96 7.84 25.48
C TYR A 35 11.21 6.34 25.30
N PHE A 36 10.16 5.64 24.92
CA PHE A 36 10.21 4.21 24.62
C PHE A 36 9.64 3.99 23.21
N VAL A 37 10.40 3.31 22.36
CA VAL A 37 9.99 2.95 20.99
C VAL A 37 9.53 1.51 21.00
N GLU A 38 8.42 1.22 20.33
CA GLU A 38 7.95 -0.15 20.13
C GLU A 38 8.98 -0.94 19.31
N GLU A 39 9.39 -2.10 19.84
CA GLU A 39 10.24 -3.04 19.12
C GLU A 39 9.37 -3.90 18.21
N ILE A 40 9.21 -3.46 16.97
CA ILE A 40 8.59 -4.26 15.92
C ILE A 40 9.67 -5.06 15.20
N GLU A 41 9.44 -6.35 15.00
CA GLU A 41 10.23 -7.14 14.07
C GLU A 41 10.05 -6.53 12.68
N GLU A 42 11.15 -6.29 11.96
CA GLU A 42 11.06 -5.81 10.59
C GLU A 42 10.15 -6.76 9.80
N PRO A 43 9.21 -6.24 8.99
CA PRO A 43 8.43 -7.11 8.13
C PRO A 43 9.43 -7.87 7.30
N ILE A 44 9.38 -9.21 7.38
CA ILE A 44 10.22 -10.07 6.55
C ILE A 44 9.98 -9.59 5.13
N LEU A 45 10.98 -8.93 4.55
CA LEU A 45 11.04 -8.68 3.13
C LEU A 45 11.29 -10.05 2.52
N LEU A 46 10.22 -10.85 2.47
CA LEU A 46 10.24 -12.14 1.83
C LEU A 46 10.78 -11.87 0.42
N PRO A 47 11.74 -12.68 -0.06
CA PRO A 47 12.17 -12.57 -1.43
C PRO A 47 10.93 -12.65 -2.33
N PRO A 48 10.87 -11.86 -3.41
CA PRO A 48 9.75 -11.94 -4.35
C PRO A 48 9.61 -13.40 -4.81
N GLY A 49 8.54 -14.07 -4.36
CA GLY A 49 8.30 -15.50 -4.63
C GLY A 49 7.93 -16.37 -3.42
N GLU A 50 8.12 -15.91 -2.17
CA GLU A 50 7.86 -16.73 -0.98
C GLU A 50 6.59 -16.33 -0.22
N LEU A 51 5.60 -15.71 -0.89
CA LEU A 51 4.30 -15.48 -0.25
C LEU A 51 3.69 -16.86 0.11
N PRO A 52 3.21 -17.06 1.35
CA PRO A 52 2.48 -18.27 1.68
C PRO A 52 1.30 -18.37 0.71
N SER A 53 1.26 -19.48 -0.05
CA SER A 53 0.25 -19.73 -1.04
C SER A 53 -1.12 -19.68 -0.37
N VAL A 54 -1.82 -18.56 -0.54
CA VAL A 54 -3.21 -18.43 -0.10
C VAL A 54 -4.04 -19.41 -0.94
N PRO A 55 -4.66 -20.44 -0.33
CA PRO A 55 -5.44 -21.41 -1.10
C PRO A 55 -6.68 -20.69 -1.67
N GLY A 56 -6.66 -20.43 -2.98
CA GLY A 56 -7.78 -19.82 -3.73
C GLY A 56 -7.48 -18.51 -4.46
N SER A 57 -6.24 -18.03 -4.50
CA SER A 57 -5.89 -16.77 -5.21
C SER A 57 -5.12 -16.99 -6.51
N ASP A 58 -5.66 -17.80 -7.42
CA ASP A 58 -5.16 -17.91 -8.81
C ASP A 58 -5.62 -16.74 -9.69
N LYS A 59 -6.16 -15.69 -9.09
CA LYS A 59 -6.41 -14.40 -9.72
C LYS A 59 -5.84 -13.37 -8.76
N GLU A 60 -4.63 -12.91 -9.04
CA GLU A 60 -4.17 -11.63 -8.48
C GLU A 60 -5.34 -10.65 -8.65
N PRO A 61 -5.78 -9.94 -7.59
CA PRO A 61 -6.84 -8.97 -7.73
C PRO A 61 -6.41 -7.99 -8.82
N VAL A 62 -7.06 -8.07 -9.98
CA VAL A 62 -6.77 -7.18 -11.10
C VAL A 62 -7.17 -5.79 -10.61
N PHE A 63 -6.19 -5.03 -10.16
CA PHE A 63 -6.38 -3.65 -9.75
C PHE A 63 -6.66 -2.84 -11.01
N CYS A 64 -7.93 -2.71 -11.36
CA CYS A 64 -8.37 -1.86 -12.45
C CYS A 64 -8.14 -0.39 -12.04
N ILE A 65 -7.19 0.26 -12.69
CA ILE A 65 -7.04 1.71 -12.57
C ILE A 65 -8.30 2.39 -13.13
N GLN A 66 -8.75 3.45 -12.47
CA GLN A 66 -9.96 4.19 -12.86
C GLN A 66 -9.61 5.29 -13.86
N VAL A 67 -9.03 4.92 -15.01
CA VAL A 67 -8.59 5.85 -16.06
C VAL A 67 -9.31 5.54 -17.36
N ILE A 68 -9.89 6.59 -17.98
CA ILE A 68 -10.53 6.48 -19.28
C ILE A 68 -9.48 6.06 -20.30
N THR A 69 -9.65 4.86 -20.86
CA THR A 69 -8.71 4.24 -21.80
C THR A 69 -9.32 4.26 -23.20
N PRO A 70 -8.91 5.17 -24.09
CA PRO A 70 -9.29 5.10 -25.49
C PRO A 70 -8.66 3.87 -26.14
N ALA A 71 -9.41 3.11 -26.94
CA ALA A 71 -8.90 1.96 -27.69
C ALA A 71 -9.55 1.81 -29.07
N ARG A 72 -8.80 1.22 -30.02
CA ARG A 72 -9.18 0.98 -31.41
C ARG A 72 -9.38 -0.50 -31.69
N ASN A 73 -10.47 -0.83 -32.38
CA ASN A 73 -10.72 -2.15 -32.95
C ASN A 73 -9.91 -2.31 -34.26
N PRO A 74 -8.96 -3.25 -34.36
CA PRO A 74 -8.18 -3.43 -35.59
C PRO A 74 -8.98 -4.04 -36.74
N ALA A 75 -10.09 -4.75 -36.47
CA ALA A 75 -10.91 -5.37 -37.51
C ALA A 75 -11.86 -4.37 -38.19
N THR A 76 -12.40 -3.40 -37.44
CA THR A 76 -13.37 -2.42 -37.96
C THR A 76 -12.79 -1.00 -38.12
N GLY A 77 -11.69 -0.70 -37.43
CA GLY A 77 -11.13 0.64 -37.34
C GLY A 77 -11.81 1.57 -36.33
N GLU A 78 -12.85 1.11 -35.64
CA GLU A 78 -13.62 1.87 -34.65
C GLU A 78 -12.78 2.25 -33.43
N VAL A 79 -12.96 3.47 -32.91
CA VAL A 79 -12.29 3.97 -31.69
C VAL A 79 -13.34 4.27 -30.62
N ARG A 80 -13.11 3.83 -29.38
CA ARG A 80 -14.01 4.03 -28.24
C ARG A 80 -13.24 4.31 -26.96
N GLU A 81 -13.89 5.02 -26.04
CA GLU A 81 -13.39 5.25 -24.69
C GLU A 81 -13.98 4.23 -23.72
N PHE A 82 -13.11 3.64 -22.90
CA PHE A 82 -13.46 2.66 -21.89
C PHE A 82 -13.25 3.26 -20.51
N PRO A 83 -14.21 3.19 -19.57
CA PRO A 83 -14.09 3.82 -18.24
C PRO A 83 -12.86 3.37 -17.45
N THR A 84 -12.42 2.13 -17.66
CA THR A 84 -11.19 1.55 -17.11
C THR A 84 -10.47 0.72 -18.17
N PRO A 85 -9.14 0.46 -18.03
CA PRO A 85 -8.44 -0.44 -18.95
C PRO A 85 -8.95 -1.88 -18.94
N CYS A 86 -9.63 -2.29 -17.87
CA CYS A 86 -10.25 -3.62 -17.76
C CYS A 86 -11.48 -3.78 -18.66
N ASP A 87 -12.13 -2.67 -19.03
CA ASP A 87 -13.30 -2.68 -19.90
C ASP A 87 -12.92 -2.77 -21.39
N VAL A 88 -11.63 -2.62 -21.73
CA VAL A 88 -11.12 -2.73 -23.10
C VAL A 88 -11.20 -4.20 -23.55
N PRO A 89 -11.96 -4.53 -24.61
CA PRO A 89 -12.10 -5.91 -25.06
C PRO A 89 -10.77 -6.48 -25.56
N PRO A 90 -10.52 -7.80 -25.37
CA PRO A 90 -9.33 -8.45 -25.91
C PRO A 90 -9.16 -8.20 -27.41
N GLY A 91 -7.95 -7.83 -27.82
CA GLY A 91 -7.62 -7.55 -29.22
C GLY A 91 -7.87 -6.11 -29.67
N TRP A 92 -8.41 -5.24 -28.82
CA TRP A 92 -8.41 -3.80 -29.06
C TRP A 92 -7.07 -3.19 -28.66
N ILE A 93 -6.64 -2.16 -29.39
CA ILE A 93 -5.33 -1.50 -29.21
C ILE A 93 -5.58 -0.15 -28.50
N PRO A 94 -5.05 0.10 -27.29
CA PRO A 94 -5.15 1.41 -26.65
C PRO A 94 -4.55 2.53 -27.52
N VAL A 95 -5.24 3.67 -27.62
CA VAL A 95 -4.86 4.81 -28.46
C VAL A 95 -4.72 6.09 -27.62
N GLY A 96 -3.55 6.24 -27.00
CA GLY A 96 -3.18 7.35 -26.11
C GLY A 96 -2.39 6.76 -24.93
N GLU A 97 -1.19 7.17 -24.56
CA GLU A 97 -0.42 8.38 -24.82
C GLU A 97 1.01 7.95 -25.21
N THR A 98 1.54 8.42 -26.34
CA THR A 98 2.99 8.53 -26.48
C THR A 98 3.39 9.91 -25.94
N PRO A 99 4.14 10.03 -24.84
CA PRO A 99 4.86 11.25 -24.55
C PRO A 99 6.01 11.34 -25.57
N GLY A 100 5.76 11.92 -26.74
CA GLY A 100 6.80 12.04 -27.77
C GLY A 100 6.38 12.36 -29.19
N GLN A 101 5.09 12.45 -29.52
CA GLN A 101 4.67 12.83 -30.86
C GLN A 101 4.29 14.33 -30.89
N PHE A 102 5.31 15.19 -30.98
CA PHE A 102 5.12 16.49 -31.60
C PHE A 102 4.71 16.20 -33.05
N VAL A 103 3.50 16.62 -33.41
CA VAL A 103 3.12 16.76 -34.82
C VAL A 103 4.06 17.81 -35.42
N GLU A 104 4.81 17.41 -36.45
CA GLU A 104 5.45 18.38 -37.38
C GLU A 104 4.39 19.07 -38.23
#